data_AF-M5G1S0-F1
#
_entry.id   AF-M5G1S0-F1
#
_cell.length_a   1.000
_cell.length_b   1.000
_cell.length_c   1.000
_cell.angle_alpha   90.00
_cell.angle_beta   90.00
_cell.angle_gamma   90.00
#
_symmetry.space_group_name_H-M   'P 1'
#
loop_
_entity.id
_entity.type
_entity.pdbx_description
1 polymer ?
#
loop_
_entity_poly.entity_id
_entity_poly.type
_entity_poly.pdbx_seq_one_letter_code
_entity_poly.pdbx_strand_id
1 'polypeptide(L)'
;MATNVFLDIGIGNKAAYAATIRDYEDAQGWIARNGPKYSLPSSLEELDDVQREALSEIYPGEIPYEKPVSLIVGRIIIELDPSSGLQKTRDNFITLCKGDRGVCKNAPNKKLHYLGTPIHRIVKDFIAQGGDVTRGDGSGGESIYGGKFNDEKPGLKAKPGRGSIAMANAGKNSNTSQFFFVLATDPAQLKKIEGKYVVFGSVVAGQDVLQKLNDIGTKDGGTMSEVWIENCGVV
;
A
#
# COMPACT_ATOMS: atom_id res chain seq x y z
N MET A 1 22.84 5.58 -12.17
CA MET A 1 22.43 6.00 -10.82
C MET A 1 21.29 5.09 -10.37
N ALA A 2 21.25 4.71 -9.10
CA ALA A 2 20.13 3.96 -8.54
C ALA A 2 18.87 4.83 -8.60
N THR A 3 17.72 4.20 -8.82
CA THR A 3 16.42 4.90 -8.89
C THR A 3 15.63 4.52 -7.66
N ASN A 4 15.16 5.53 -6.94
CA ASN A 4 14.32 5.33 -5.77
C ASN A 4 12.85 5.51 -6.14
N VAL A 5 12.02 4.62 -5.63
CA VAL A 5 10.57 4.68 -5.78
C VAL A 5 9.92 4.58 -4.42
N PHE A 6 8.75 5.17 -4.26
CA PHE A 6 8.02 5.13 -3.00
C PHE A 6 6.63 4.52 -3.16
N LEU A 7 6.17 3.85 -2.11
CA LEU A 7 4.78 3.42 -1.93
C LEU A 7 4.29 3.91 -0.55
N ASP A 8 3.22 4.69 -0.53
CA ASP A 8 2.47 5.01 0.69
C ASP A 8 1.45 3.91 0.94
N ILE A 9 1.46 3.34 2.14
CA ILE A 9 0.63 2.18 2.47
C ILE A 9 -0.53 2.62 3.36
N GLY A 10 -1.74 2.25 2.97
CA GLY A 10 -2.94 2.36 3.79
C GLY A 10 -3.33 1.00 4.38
N ILE A 11 -3.79 1.00 5.64
CA ILE A 11 -4.34 -0.17 6.33
C ILE A 11 -5.60 0.24 7.09
N GLY A 12 -6.69 -0.51 6.94
CA GLY A 12 -7.90 -0.31 7.75
C GLY A 12 -9.19 -0.60 7.00
N ASN A 13 -10.28 0.03 7.43
CA ASN A 13 -11.59 -0.05 6.78
C ASN A 13 -11.94 1.30 6.16
N LYS A 14 -11.86 1.41 4.83
CA LYS A 14 -12.11 2.66 4.11
C LYS A 14 -13.52 3.20 4.31
N ALA A 15 -14.51 2.31 4.31
CA ALA A 15 -15.92 2.71 4.41
C ALA A 15 -16.23 3.28 5.80
N ALA A 16 -15.76 2.60 6.86
CA ALA A 16 -15.92 3.08 8.22
C ALA A 16 -15.20 4.41 8.42
N TYR A 17 -13.94 4.53 7.98
CA TYR A 17 -13.20 5.78 8.08
C TYR A 17 -13.87 6.93 7.32
N ALA A 18 -14.36 6.68 6.11
CA ALA A 18 -15.04 7.68 5.30
C ALA A 18 -16.34 8.19 5.95
N ALA A 19 -17.08 7.31 6.63
CA ALA A 19 -18.24 7.72 7.42
C ALA A 19 -17.81 8.59 8.61
N THR A 20 -16.88 8.09 9.44
CA THR A 20 -16.47 8.82 10.66
C THR A 20 -15.79 10.16 10.36
N ILE A 21 -14.95 10.25 9.33
CA ILE A 21 -14.28 11.52 8.99
C ILE A 21 -15.29 12.55 8.47
N ARG A 22 -16.30 12.11 7.73
CA ARG A 22 -17.38 12.98 7.27
C ARG A 22 -18.18 13.52 8.46
N ASP A 23 -18.58 12.66 9.39
CA ASP A 23 -19.34 13.08 10.57
C ASP A 23 -18.52 14.06 11.44
N TYR A 24 -17.21 13.81 11.58
CA TYR A 24 -16.27 14.71 12.25
C TYR A 24 -16.19 16.07 11.55
N GLU A 25 -16.01 16.09 10.23
CA GLU A 25 -15.91 17.33 9.44
C GLU A 25 -17.22 18.13 9.43
N ASP A 26 -18.37 17.45 9.37
CA ASP A 26 -19.69 18.07 9.45
C ASP A 26 -19.90 18.73 10.83
N ALA A 27 -19.55 18.04 11.92
CA ALA A 27 -19.62 18.58 13.29
C ALA A 27 -18.62 19.72 13.53
N GLN A 28 -17.36 19.56 13.10
CA GLN A 28 -16.32 20.59 13.15
C GLN A 28 -16.73 21.84 12.35
N GLY A 29 -17.29 21.65 11.16
CA GLY A 29 -17.79 22.75 10.33
C GLY A 29 -19.00 23.43 10.96
N TRP A 30 -19.87 22.68 11.65
CA TRP A 30 -21.02 23.25 12.36
C TRP A 30 -20.58 24.08 13.55
N ILE A 31 -19.66 23.59 14.40
CA ILE A 31 -19.19 24.32 15.57
C ILE A 31 -18.40 25.57 15.17
N ALA A 32 -17.58 25.50 14.11
CA ALA A 32 -16.89 26.69 13.59
C ALA A 32 -17.88 27.80 13.17
N ARG A 33 -19.08 27.46 12.69
CA ARG A 33 -20.11 28.42 12.26
C ARG A 33 -21.05 28.87 13.37
N ASN A 34 -21.40 27.98 14.28
CA ASN A 34 -22.47 28.19 15.26
C ASN A 34 -21.97 28.28 16.71
N GLY A 35 -20.80 27.72 17.02
CA GLY A 35 -20.20 27.66 18.36
C GLY A 35 -20.20 29.00 19.10
N PRO A 36 -19.78 30.12 18.46
CA PRO A 36 -19.80 31.43 19.12
C PRO A 36 -21.19 31.88 19.62
N LYS A 37 -22.29 31.41 19.00
CA LYS A 37 -23.66 31.72 19.44
C LYS A 37 -24.04 31.03 20.75
N TYR A 38 -23.33 29.95 21.09
CA TYR A 38 -23.57 29.10 22.25
C TYR A 38 -22.41 29.17 23.25
N SER A 39 -21.51 30.16 23.11
CA SER A 39 -20.30 30.29 23.93
C SER A 39 -19.37 29.06 23.87
N LEU A 40 -19.39 28.33 22.74
CA LEU A 40 -18.50 27.21 22.47
C LEU A 40 -17.26 27.68 21.68
N PRO A 41 -16.11 27.02 21.86
CA PRO A 41 -14.94 27.16 21.00
C PRO A 41 -15.25 26.89 19.52
N SER A 42 -14.34 27.25 18.62
CA SER A 42 -14.51 27.02 17.17
C SER A 42 -14.07 25.63 16.71
N SER A 43 -13.51 24.81 17.62
CA SER A 43 -13.00 23.48 17.32
C SER A 43 -13.48 22.44 18.31
N LEU A 44 -13.79 21.24 17.82
CA LEU A 44 -14.18 20.09 18.65
C LEU A 44 -13.06 19.71 19.64
N GLU A 45 -11.80 19.86 19.23
CA GLU A 45 -10.62 19.52 20.04
C GLU A 45 -10.43 20.45 21.25
N GLU A 46 -11.04 21.64 21.22
CA GLU A 46 -10.93 22.64 22.28
C GLU A 46 -12.04 22.54 23.34
N LEU A 47 -13.04 21.68 23.11
CA LEU A 47 -14.18 21.51 24.02
C LEU A 47 -13.76 20.78 25.29
N ASP A 48 -14.11 21.39 26.43
CA ASP A 48 -14.15 20.69 27.71
C ASP A 48 -15.38 19.77 27.84
N ASP A 49 -15.45 18.96 28.89
CA ASP A 49 -16.50 17.97 29.07
C ASP A 49 -17.91 18.61 29.16
N VAL A 50 -18.03 19.77 29.80
CA VAL A 50 -19.31 20.49 29.95
C VAL A 50 -19.77 21.02 28.59
N GLN A 51 -18.84 21.54 27.79
CA GLN A 51 -19.11 22.04 26.46
C GLN A 51 -19.44 20.91 25.46
N ARG A 52 -18.87 19.71 25.64
CA ARG A 52 -19.26 18.51 24.87
C ARG A 52 -20.70 18.11 25.16
N GLU A 53 -21.10 18.07 26.43
CA GLU A 53 -22.51 17.81 26.80
C GLU A 53 -23.44 18.85 26.15
N ALA A 54 -23.13 20.14 26.28
CA ALA A 54 -23.92 21.20 25.65
C ALA A 54 -24.01 21.07 24.12
N LEU A 55 -22.90 20.71 23.45
CA LEU A 55 -22.90 20.49 22.00
C LEU A 55 -23.79 19.30 21.61
N SER A 56 -23.79 18.23 22.39
CA SER A 56 -24.59 17.02 22.13
C SER A 56 -26.10 17.25 22.16
N GLU A 57 -26.56 18.29 22.88
CA GLU A 57 -27.98 18.66 22.93
C GLU A 57 -28.42 19.51 21.73
N ILE A 58 -27.50 20.28 21.13
CA ILE A 58 -27.83 21.28 20.10
C ILE A 58 -27.42 20.85 18.68
N TYR A 59 -26.51 19.89 18.55
CA TYR A 59 -26.10 19.36 17.26
C TYR A 59 -26.99 18.17 16.86
N PRO A 60 -27.58 18.17 15.65
CA PRO A 60 -28.62 17.21 15.27
C PRO A 60 -28.10 15.80 14.87
N GLY A 61 -26.80 15.53 15.00
CA GLY A 61 -26.18 14.27 14.53
C GLY A 61 -25.22 13.66 15.55
N GLU A 62 -24.58 12.56 15.16
CA GLU A 62 -23.50 11.98 15.96
C GLU A 62 -22.25 12.87 15.91
N ILE A 63 -21.55 13.00 17.03
CA ILE A 63 -20.36 13.84 17.16
C ILE A 63 -19.15 12.96 17.46
N PRO A 64 -18.29 12.70 16.47
CA PRO A 64 -16.95 12.19 16.74
C PRO A 64 -16.15 13.33 17.36
N TYR A 65 -15.94 13.31 18.69
CA TYR A 65 -15.14 14.35 19.36
C TYR A 65 -13.65 14.24 19.03
N GLU A 66 -13.20 13.07 18.61
CA GLU A 66 -11.82 12.81 18.22
C GLU A 66 -11.71 12.74 16.71
N LYS A 67 -10.69 13.40 16.16
CA LYS A 67 -10.39 13.31 14.74
C LYS A 67 -9.99 11.86 14.41
N PRO A 68 -10.63 11.22 13.42
CA PRO A 68 -10.26 9.86 13.03
C PRO A 68 -8.79 9.77 12.61
N VAL A 69 -8.08 8.79 13.18
CA VAL A 69 -6.69 8.52 12.86
C VAL A 69 -6.57 8.12 11.39
N SER A 70 -5.62 8.73 10.67
CA SER A 70 -5.38 8.43 9.26
C SER A 70 -5.12 6.94 9.05
N LEU A 71 -5.68 6.38 7.97
CA LEU A 71 -5.40 5.00 7.57
C LEU A 71 -4.03 4.84 6.90
N ILE A 72 -3.33 5.93 6.59
CA ILE A 72 -1.98 5.89 6.01
C ILE A 72 -0.99 5.55 7.12
N VAL A 73 -0.40 4.35 7.04
CA VAL A 73 0.49 3.82 8.09
C VAL A 73 1.96 4.14 7.89
N GLY A 74 2.33 4.66 6.72
CA GLY A 74 3.67 5.14 6.41
C GLY A 74 4.08 4.94 4.96
N ARG A 75 5.30 5.41 4.65
CA ARG A 75 5.93 5.34 3.33
C ARG A 75 7.04 4.29 3.30
N ILE A 76 7.05 3.45 2.28
CA ILE A 76 8.16 2.57 1.93
C ILE A 76 8.95 3.25 0.81
N ILE A 77 10.27 3.41 1.00
CA ILE A 77 11.20 3.83 -0.06
C ILE A 77 12.03 2.63 -0.49
N ILE A 78 12.05 2.37 -1.79
CA ILE A 78 12.70 1.22 -2.41
C ILE A 78 13.80 1.74 -3.33
N GLU A 79 15.03 1.29 -3.10
CA GLU A 79 16.13 1.45 -4.04
C GLU A 79 16.13 0.27 -5.03
N LEU A 80 16.07 0.58 -6.33
CA LEU A 80 16.08 -0.43 -7.38
C LEU A 80 17.50 -0.77 -7.83
N ASP A 81 17.79 -2.06 -8.03
CA ASP A 81 19.12 -2.55 -8.40
C ASP A 81 19.57 -1.95 -9.74
N PRO A 82 20.66 -1.17 -9.79
CA PRO A 82 21.06 -0.44 -10.99
C PRO A 82 21.57 -1.34 -12.13
N SER A 83 21.73 -2.65 -11.91
CA SER A 83 22.25 -3.61 -12.89
C SER A 83 21.51 -3.55 -14.23
N SER A 84 22.26 -3.43 -15.33
CA SER A 84 21.72 -3.36 -16.68
C SER A 84 20.88 -4.58 -17.06
N GLY A 85 21.21 -5.75 -16.51
CA GLY A 85 20.45 -6.98 -16.73
C GLY A 85 19.12 -7.07 -15.98
N LEU A 86 18.68 -6.01 -15.26
CA LEU A 86 17.37 -5.89 -14.61
C LEU A 86 16.50 -4.77 -15.21
N GLN A 87 16.88 -4.26 -16.38
CA GLN A 87 16.24 -3.10 -16.98
C GLN A 87 14.74 -3.32 -17.23
N LYS A 88 14.33 -4.49 -17.74
CA LYS A 88 12.91 -4.72 -18.05
C LYS A 88 12.06 -4.78 -16.80
N THR A 89 12.57 -5.42 -15.75
CA THR A 89 11.90 -5.52 -14.45
C THR A 89 11.75 -4.14 -13.82
N ARG A 90 12.83 -3.34 -13.83
CA ARG A 90 12.82 -1.98 -13.29
C ARG A 90 11.91 -1.04 -14.05
N ASP A 91 12.00 -1.00 -15.37
CA ASP A 91 11.18 -0.13 -16.19
C ASP A 91 9.70 -0.46 -15.99
N ASN A 92 9.36 -1.75 -15.85
CA ASN A 92 8.02 -2.19 -15.50
C ASN A 92 7.55 -1.62 -14.16
N PHE A 93 8.32 -1.84 -13.10
CA PHE A 93 7.95 -1.39 -11.77
C PHE A 93 7.86 0.14 -11.67
N ILE A 94 8.87 0.86 -12.18
CA ILE A 94 8.92 2.34 -12.19
C ILE A 94 7.71 2.91 -12.93
N THR A 95 7.41 2.38 -14.11
CA THR A 95 6.30 2.89 -14.92
C THR A 95 4.96 2.62 -14.23
N LEU A 96 4.78 1.46 -13.60
CA LEU A 96 3.59 1.15 -12.82
C LEU A 96 3.49 1.97 -11.53
N CYS A 97 4.59 2.47 -10.97
CA CYS A 97 4.57 3.46 -9.89
C CYS A 97 4.16 4.86 -10.38
N LYS A 98 4.52 5.24 -11.62
CA LYS A 98 4.16 6.54 -12.21
C LYS A 98 2.73 6.60 -12.74
N GLY A 99 2.24 5.51 -13.31
CA GLY A 99 0.91 5.43 -13.91
C GLY A 99 0.73 6.20 -15.23
N ASP A 100 1.82 6.49 -15.95
CA ASP A 100 1.82 7.35 -17.15
C ASP A 100 1.59 6.61 -18.48
N ARG A 101 1.35 5.29 -18.46
CA ARG A 101 1.14 4.46 -19.67
C ARG A 101 -0.31 4.11 -20.00
N GLY A 102 -1.27 4.82 -19.41
CA GLY A 102 -2.68 4.65 -19.73
C GLY A 102 -3.28 3.39 -19.09
N VAL A 103 -3.96 2.58 -19.88
CA VAL A 103 -4.81 1.47 -19.41
C VAL A 103 -4.24 0.10 -19.77
N CYS A 104 -4.63 -0.92 -19.00
CA CYS A 104 -4.28 -2.31 -19.24
C CYS A 104 -4.96 -2.81 -20.52
N LYS A 105 -4.24 -3.55 -21.37
CA LYS A 105 -4.79 -4.14 -22.60
C LYS A 105 -5.84 -5.20 -22.31
N ASN A 106 -5.62 -6.03 -21.29
CA ASN A 106 -6.49 -7.14 -20.91
C ASN A 106 -7.58 -6.74 -19.90
N ALA A 107 -7.56 -5.49 -19.43
CA ALA A 107 -8.58 -4.91 -18.57
C ALA A 107 -8.73 -3.40 -18.88
N PRO A 108 -9.42 -3.02 -19.97
CA PRO A 108 -9.42 -1.65 -20.49
C PRO A 108 -9.95 -0.57 -19.53
N ASN A 109 -10.71 -0.97 -18.50
CA ASN A 109 -11.21 -0.11 -17.43
C ASN A 109 -10.23 0.07 -16.26
N LYS A 110 -9.02 -0.50 -16.34
CA LYS A 110 -7.99 -0.45 -15.30
C LYS A 110 -6.76 0.28 -15.83
N LYS A 111 -6.16 1.13 -15.00
CA LYS A 111 -4.92 1.83 -15.33
C LYS A 111 -3.72 0.90 -15.10
N LEU A 112 -2.67 1.06 -15.91
CA LEU A 112 -1.34 0.49 -15.63
C LEU A 112 -0.67 1.30 -14.51
N HIS A 113 -1.19 1.19 -13.29
CA HIS A 113 -0.79 2.00 -12.14
C HIS A 113 -1.02 1.23 -10.82
N TYR A 114 -0.07 1.31 -9.90
CA TYR A 114 -0.19 0.71 -8.57
C TYR A 114 -1.10 1.49 -7.60
N LEU A 115 -1.35 2.77 -7.84
CA LEU A 115 -2.24 3.58 -6.99
C LEU A 115 -3.60 2.93 -6.83
N GLY A 116 -4.01 2.76 -5.58
CA GLY A 116 -5.26 2.13 -5.17
C GLY A 116 -5.27 0.60 -5.25
N THR A 117 -4.20 -0.05 -5.73
CA THR A 117 -4.15 -1.52 -5.80
C THR A 117 -3.92 -2.13 -4.41
N PRO A 118 -4.52 -3.31 -4.15
CA PRO A 118 -4.39 -3.96 -2.86
C PRO A 118 -3.07 -4.72 -2.70
N ILE A 119 -2.59 -4.80 -1.45
CA ILE A 119 -1.67 -5.85 -1.01
C ILE A 119 -2.52 -7.04 -0.58
N HIS A 120 -2.92 -7.83 -1.57
CA HIS A 120 -4.00 -8.81 -1.46
C HIS A 120 -3.61 -10.09 -0.72
N ARG A 121 -2.31 -10.35 -0.53
CA ARG A 121 -1.83 -11.57 0.13
C ARG A 121 -0.66 -11.27 1.05
N ILE A 122 -0.80 -11.57 2.33
CA ILE A 122 0.28 -11.44 3.31
C ILE A 122 0.42 -12.75 4.08
N VAL A 123 1.57 -13.41 3.91
CA VAL A 123 1.95 -14.56 4.73
C VAL A 123 2.90 -14.07 5.81
N LYS A 124 2.45 -14.14 7.07
CA LYS A 124 3.26 -13.74 8.23
C LYS A 124 4.61 -14.48 8.22
N ASP A 125 5.67 -13.72 8.47
CA ASP A 125 7.07 -14.14 8.49
C ASP A 125 7.58 -14.70 7.16
N PHE A 126 6.89 -14.36 6.05
CA PHE A 126 7.30 -14.78 4.72
C PHE A 126 7.26 -13.64 3.69
N ILE A 127 6.08 -13.24 3.22
CA ILE A 127 5.95 -12.21 2.16
C ILE A 127 4.70 -11.35 2.31
N ALA A 128 4.74 -10.13 1.80
CA ALA A 128 3.57 -9.29 1.49
C ALA A 128 3.50 -9.05 -0.02
N GLN A 129 2.46 -9.53 -0.67
CA GLN A 129 2.28 -9.55 -2.12
C GLN A 129 1.16 -8.60 -2.55
N GLY A 130 1.44 -7.82 -3.60
CA GLY A 130 0.53 -6.86 -4.19
C GLY A 130 0.79 -6.65 -5.67
N GLY A 131 0.28 -5.55 -6.20
CA GLY A 131 0.53 -5.14 -7.58
C GLY A 131 -0.29 -5.88 -8.63
N ASP A 132 -1.40 -6.51 -8.25
CA ASP A 132 -2.41 -6.95 -9.23
C ASP A 132 -3.23 -5.73 -9.68
N VAL A 133 -2.80 -5.11 -10.78
CA VAL A 133 -3.41 -3.89 -11.32
C VAL A 133 -4.72 -4.13 -12.07
N THR A 134 -5.10 -5.39 -12.32
CA THR A 134 -6.30 -5.71 -13.11
C THR A 134 -7.46 -6.19 -12.25
N ARG A 135 -7.22 -7.14 -11.35
CA ARG A 135 -8.26 -7.78 -10.52
C ARG A 135 -8.13 -7.45 -9.04
N GLY A 136 -6.92 -7.25 -8.56
CA GLY A 136 -6.63 -6.95 -7.15
C GLY A 136 -6.74 -8.16 -6.21
N ASP A 137 -6.87 -9.38 -6.73
CA ASP A 137 -7.03 -10.60 -5.91
C ASP A 137 -5.86 -11.59 -6.08
N GLY A 138 -4.89 -11.25 -6.94
CA GLY A 138 -3.73 -12.08 -7.24
C GLY A 138 -3.91 -12.97 -8.47
N SER A 139 -5.12 -13.08 -9.03
CA SER A 139 -5.39 -13.81 -10.27
C SER A 139 -5.10 -13.01 -11.54
N GLY A 140 -4.81 -11.72 -11.41
CA GLY A 140 -4.58 -10.79 -12.51
C GLY A 140 -3.15 -10.26 -12.63
N GLY A 141 -3.05 -8.99 -13.02
CA GLY A 141 -1.83 -8.26 -13.31
C GLY A 141 -1.47 -8.23 -14.79
N GLU A 142 -0.84 -7.14 -15.21
CA GLU A 142 -0.36 -6.93 -16.57
C GLU A 142 0.91 -6.08 -16.52
N SER A 143 1.99 -6.54 -17.17
CA SER A 143 3.18 -5.70 -17.31
C SER A 143 2.97 -4.61 -18.36
N ILE A 144 3.80 -3.58 -18.33
CA ILE A 144 3.84 -2.51 -19.34
C ILE A 144 4.14 -3.00 -20.76
N TYR A 145 4.51 -4.27 -20.91
CA TYR A 145 4.78 -4.92 -22.20
C TYR A 145 3.53 -5.62 -22.77
N GLY A 146 2.37 -5.54 -22.10
CA GLY A 146 1.09 -6.08 -22.57
C GLY A 146 0.81 -7.52 -22.15
N GLY A 147 1.39 -7.98 -21.04
CA GLY A 147 1.20 -9.34 -20.53
C GLY A 147 2.32 -9.79 -19.61
N LYS A 148 2.82 -11.01 -19.83
CA LYS A 148 3.96 -11.59 -19.08
C LYS A 148 5.31 -11.19 -19.70
N PHE A 149 6.38 -11.16 -18.91
CA PHE A 149 7.75 -11.01 -19.38
C PHE A 149 8.73 -11.96 -18.69
N ASN A 150 9.87 -12.19 -19.35
CA ASN A 150 10.87 -13.19 -18.96
C ASN A 150 11.63 -12.83 -17.69
N ASP A 151 12.17 -13.86 -17.04
CA ASP A 151 13.02 -13.67 -15.87
C ASP A 151 14.37 -13.06 -16.26
N GLU A 152 14.79 -12.05 -15.51
CA GLU A 152 16.09 -11.41 -15.66
C GLU A 152 17.12 -12.08 -14.73
N LYS A 153 18.10 -12.77 -15.34
CA LYS A 153 19.06 -13.65 -14.64
C LYS A 153 19.77 -13.02 -13.43
N PRO A 154 20.17 -11.74 -13.42
CA PRO A 154 20.81 -11.16 -12.23
C PRO A 154 19.91 -11.23 -11.00
N GLY A 155 18.61 -10.94 -11.14
CA GLY A 155 17.67 -11.00 -10.03
C GLY A 155 17.37 -12.41 -9.53
N LEU A 156 17.47 -13.43 -10.40
CA LEU A 156 17.41 -14.84 -9.97
C LEU A 156 18.64 -15.26 -9.16
N LYS A 157 19.80 -14.64 -9.38
CA LYS A 157 21.05 -14.94 -8.68
C LYS A 157 21.21 -14.14 -7.38
N ALA A 158 20.43 -13.07 -7.21
CA ALA A 158 20.45 -12.25 -6.02
C ALA A 158 19.91 -13.02 -4.82
N LYS A 159 20.56 -12.84 -3.67
CA LYS A 159 20.14 -13.47 -2.41
C LYS A 159 19.04 -12.62 -1.77
N PRO A 160 17.81 -13.14 -1.62
CA PRO A 160 16.75 -12.41 -0.95
C PRO A 160 17.02 -12.31 0.55
N GLY A 161 16.62 -11.20 1.15
CA GLY A 161 16.58 -10.99 2.60
C GLY A 161 15.38 -10.14 2.99
N ARG A 162 15.13 -9.95 4.28
CA ARG A 162 14.06 -9.07 4.75
C ARG A 162 14.20 -7.68 4.11
N GLY A 163 13.09 -7.17 3.56
CA GLY A 163 13.06 -5.90 2.85
C GLY A 163 13.48 -5.97 1.38
N SER A 164 13.90 -7.12 0.85
CA SER A 164 14.03 -7.30 -0.60
C SER A 164 12.66 -7.18 -1.28
N ILE A 165 12.64 -6.64 -2.50
CA ILE A 165 11.47 -6.68 -3.39
C ILE A 165 11.75 -7.63 -4.56
N ALA A 166 10.76 -8.47 -4.89
CA ALA A 166 10.87 -9.44 -5.97
C ALA A 166 9.56 -9.55 -6.77
N MET A 167 9.68 -9.95 -8.03
CA MET A 167 8.53 -10.18 -8.90
C MET A 167 7.77 -11.44 -8.46
N ALA A 168 6.45 -11.34 -8.31
CA ALA A 168 5.60 -12.53 -8.20
C ALA A 168 5.37 -13.12 -9.60
N ASN A 169 5.35 -14.45 -9.69
CA ASN A 169 5.16 -15.16 -10.95
C ASN A 169 4.39 -16.48 -10.75
N ALA A 170 3.87 -17.03 -11.84
CA ALA A 170 3.20 -18.34 -11.89
C ALA A 170 4.13 -19.42 -12.49
N GLY A 171 5.44 -19.32 -12.23
CA GLY A 171 6.49 -20.13 -12.85
C GLY A 171 7.43 -19.32 -13.72
N LYS A 172 8.40 -20.00 -14.33
CA LYS A 172 9.47 -19.36 -15.12
C LYS A 172 8.89 -18.45 -16.20
N ASN A 173 9.52 -17.28 -16.38
CA ASN A 173 9.21 -16.30 -17.41
C ASN A 173 7.75 -15.82 -17.43
N SER A 174 7.14 -15.65 -16.26
CA SER A 174 5.73 -15.26 -16.14
C SER A 174 5.48 -14.02 -15.28
N ASN A 175 6.48 -13.13 -15.21
CA ASN A 175 6.39 -11.87 -14.46
C ASN A 175 5.34 -10.94 -15.09
N THR A 176 4.51 -10.29 -14.28
CA THR A 176 3.50 -9.31 -14.72
C THR A 176 3.69 -7.96 -14.01
N SER A 177 2.66 -7.40 -13.39
CA SER A 177 2.74 -6.27 -12.48
C SER A 177 2.92 -6.69 -11.02
N GLN A 178 2.65 -7.95 -10.68
CA GLN A 178 2.64 -8.38 -9.29
C GLN A 178 4.06 -8.49 -8.71
N PHE A 179 4.21 -8.08 -7.45
CA PHE A 179 5.46 -8.10 -6.70
C PHE A 179 5.19 -8.52 -5.26
N PHE A 180 6.25 -8.84 -4.52
CA PHE A 180 6.17 -9.00 -3.09
C PHE A 180 7.39 -8.42 -2.36
N PHE A 181 7.14 -7.93 -1.15
CA PHE A 181 8.18 -7.66 -0.16
C PHE A 181 8.49 -8.94 0.60
N VAL A 182 9.77 -9.18 0.83
CA VAL A 182 10.25 -10.26 1.68
C VAL A 182 10.16 -9.82 3.14
N LEU A 183 9.37 -10.53 3.94
CA LEU A 183 9.22 -10.32 5.38
C LEU A 183 10.05 -11.31 6.19
N ALA A 184 10.37 -12.46 5.59
CA ALA A 184 11.14 -13.54 6.18
C ALA A 184 12.51 -13.10 6.69
N THR A 185 12.86 -13.56 7.89
CA THR A 185 14.21 -13.56 8.45
C THR A 185 14.78 -14.96 8.57
N ASP A 186 13.92 -15.99 8.60
CA ASP A 186 14.32 -17.40 8.66
C ASP A 186 14.95 -17.89 7.33
N PRO A 187 16.17 -18.44 7.36
CA PRO A 187 16.83 -19.01 6.19
C PRO A 187 16.00 -20.06 5.44
N ALA A 188 15.16 -20.86 6.12
CA ALA A 188 14.35 -21.88 5.45
C ALA A 188 13.24 -21.26 4.58
N GLN A 189 12.67 -20.13 4.99
CA GLN A 189 11.72 -19.36 4.18
C GLN A 189 12.42 -18.66 3.01
N LEU A 190 13.59 -18.05 3.25
CA LEU A 190 14.36 -17.37 2.20
C LEU A 190 14.77 -18.33 1.06
N LYS A 191 15.13 -19.58 1.38
CA LYS A 191 15.39 -20.64 0.39
C LYS A 191 14.21 -20.96 -0.53
N LYS A 192 12.97 -20.65 -0.12
CA LYS A 192 11.80 -20.84 -0.99
C LYS A 192 11.75 -19.81 -2.12
N ILE A 193 12.42 -18.67 -1.94
CA ILE A 193 12.46 -17.53 -2.87
C ILE A 193 13.70 -17.59 -3.77
N GLU A 194 14.85 -17.94 -3.20
CA GLU A 194 16.15 -17.96 -3.88
C GLU A 194 16.10 -18.74 -5.20
N GLY A 195 16.58 -18.12 -6.29
CA GLY A 195 16.63 -18.74 -7.62
C GLY A 195 15.31 -18.83 -8.39
N LYS A 196 14.16 -18.45 -7.79
CA LYS A 196 12.83 -18.63 -8.39
C LYS A 196 12.13 -17.33 -8.77
N TYR A 197 12.46 -16.23 -8.09
CA TYR A 197 11.85 -14.93 -8.30
C TYR A 197 12.93 -13.90 -8.58
N VAL A 198 12.65 -12.99 -9.51
CA VAL A 198 13.57 -11.91 -9.87
C VAL A 198 13.56 -10.89 -8.73
N VAL A 199 14.59 -10.88 -7.89
CA VAL A 199 14.83 -9.81 -6.91
C VAL A 199 15.38 -8.59 -7.66
N PHE A 200 14.81 -7.41 -7.44
CA PHE A 200 15.13 -6.23 -8.25
C PHE A 200 15.33 -4.94 -7.46
N GLY A 201 15.38 -5.02 -6.13
CA GLY A 201 15.66 -3.89 -5.26
C GLY A 201 15.53 -4.24 -3.79
N SER A 202 15.64 -3.23 -2.94
CA SER A 202 15.50 -3.34 -1.48
C SER A 202 14.86 -2.10 -0.87
N VAL A 203 14.17 -2.30 0.24
CA VAL A 203 13.60 -1.22 1.06
C VAL A 203 14.71 -0.53 1.83
N VAL A 204 14.87 0.78 1.59
CA VAL A 204 15.85 1.66 2.26
C VAL A 204 15.22 2.56 3.33
N ALA A 205 13.89 2.75 3.32
CA ALA A 205 13.13 3.37 4.40
C ALA A 205 11.72 2.77 4.49
N GLY A 206 11.12 2.77 5.69
CA GLY A 206 9.79 2.18 5.93
C GLY A 206 9.81 0.72 6.42
N GLN A 207 10.85 0.31 7.16
CA GLN A 207 10.93 -1.03 7.75
C GLN A 207 9.85 -1.28 8.81
N ASP A 208 9.40 -0.22 9.50
CA ASP A 208 8.26 -0.22 10.41
C ASP A 208 6.94 -0.53 9.66
N VAL A 209 6.79 -0.03 8.43
CA VAL A 209 5.64 -0.35 7.57
C VAL A 209 5.65 -1.82 7.18
N LEU A 210 6.82 -2.39 6.82
CA LEU A 210 6.93 -3.83 6.58
C LEU A 210 6.58 -4.66 7.81
N GLN A 211 6.93 -4.18 9.01
CA GLN A 211 6.55 -4.84 10.25
C GLN A 211 5.03 -4.80 10.46
N LYS A 212 4.38 -3.65 10.26
CA LYS A 212 2.91 -3.53 10.33
C LYS A 212 2.22 -4.48 9.34
N LEU A 213 2.73 -4.58 8.11
CA LEU A 213 2.24 -5.55 7.12
C LEU A 213 2.37 -6.98 7.63
N ASN A 214 3.54 -7.35 8.17
CA ASN A 214 3.77 -8.68 8.75
C ASN A 214 2.80 -9.01 9.90
N ASP A 215 2.43 -8.02 10.69
CA ASP A 215 1.60 -8.22 11.88
C ASP A 215 0.13 -8.45 11.59
N ILE A 216 -0.36 -7.96 10.45
CA ILE A 216 -1.73 -8.19 9.98
C ILE A 216 -1.88 -9.37 9.01
N GLY A 217 -0.77 -10.02 8.65
CA GLY A 217 -0.77 -11.21 7.80
C GLY A 217 -1.16 -12.48 8.56
N THR A 218 -1.75 -13.44 7.87
CA THR A 218 -2.04 -14.77 8.43
C THR A 218 -1.05 -15.82 7.90
N LYS A 219 -1.09 -17.04 8.45
CA LYS A 219 -0.22 -18.14 7.97
C LYS A 219 -0.60 -18.61 6.56
N ASP A 220 -1.87 -18.48 6.19
CA ASP A 220 -2.40 -18.97 4.92
C ASP A 220 -2.44 -17.90 3.82
N GLY A 221 -1.96 -16.67 4.12
CA GLY A 221 -1.87 -15.58 3.16
C GLY A 221 -3.03 -14.59 3.18
N GLY A 222 -3.93 -14.69 4.16
CA GLY A 222 -5.00 -13.70 4.38
C GLY A 222 -4.49 -12.42 5.06
N THR A 223 -5.33 -11.41 5.08
CA THR A 223 -5.08 -10.12 5.75
C THR A 223 -6.16 -9.86 6.79
N MET A 224 -5.79 -9.38 7.97
CA MET A 224 -6.73 -9.06 9.06
C MET A 224 -7.47 -7.73 8.84
N SER A 225 -7.01 -6.92 7.90
CA SER A 225 -7.60 -5.63 7.51
C SER A 225 -7.27 -5.37 6.05
N GLU A 226 -8.04 -4.49 5.39
CA GLU A 226 -7.72 -4.12 4.02
C GLU A 226 -6.38 -3.38 3.97
N VAL A 227 -5.60 -3.65 2.93
CA VAL A 227 -4.29 -3.04 2.70
C VAL A 227 -4.20 -2.61 1.25
N TRP A 228 -3.74 -1.39 1.02
CA TRP A 228 -3.59 -0.85 -0.33
C TRP A 228 -2.43 0.11 -0.46
N ILE A 229 -2.03 0.35 -1.69
CA ILE A 229 -1.09 1.41 -2.06
C ILE A 229 -1.91 2.70 -2.19
N GLU A 230 -1.81 3.58 -1.20
CA GLU A 230 -2.52 4.87 -1.21
C GLU A 230 -1.94 5.80 -2.27
N ASN A 231 -0.62 5.84 -2.38
CA ASN A 231 0.09 6.66 -3.34
C ASN A 231 1.41 6.00 -3.73
N CYS A 232 1.94 6.34 -4.90
CA CYS A 232 3.21 5.81 -5.36
C CYS A 232 3.87 6.72 -6.40
N GLY A 233 5.17 6.56 -6.58
CA GLY A 233 5.91 7.33 -7.58
C GLY A 233 7.41 7.09 -7.54
N VAL A 234 8.14 7.92 -8.27
CA VAL A 234 9.60 7.99 -8.25
C VAL A 234 10.01 9.16 -7.35
N VAL A 235 11.09 8.98 -6.58
CA VAL A 235 11.68 10.01 -5.72
C VAL A 235 12.67 10.85 -6.51
#